data_AF-A0A4R3V8Z1-F1
#
_entry.id   AF-A0A4R3V8Z1-F1
#
_cell.length_a   1.000
_cell.length_b   1.000
_cell.length_c   1.000
_cell.angle_alpha   90.00
_cell.angle_beta   90.00
_cell.angle_gamma   90.00
#
_symmetry.space_group_name_H-M   'P 1'
#
loop_
_entity.id
_entity.type
_entity.pdbx_description
1 polymer ?
#
loop_
_entity_poly.entity_id
_entity_poly.type
_entity_poly.pdbx_seq_one_letter_code
_entity_poly.pdbx_strand_id
1 'polypeptide(L)'
;MTYQFHIDGEIYIGETIPGAARMRIFHPRTDRFVVAFDPDVHSLRGNRPSGSWANIQPHTDLALLETLEAQVLSACRARLRNYDEANGRTHRI
;
A
#
# COMPACT_ATOMS: atom_id res chain seq x y z
N MET A 1 0.00 8.09 6.45
CA MET A 1 -1.36 8.05 5.87
C MET A 1 -1.91 6.67 6.13
N THR A 2 -3.21 6.59 6.39
CA THR A 2 -3.91 5.33 6.68
C THR A 2 -4.90 5.03 5.56
N TYR A 3 -5.03 3.75 5.21
CA TYR A 3 -5.82 3.22 4.11
C TYR A 3 -6.68 2.07 4.61
N GLN A 4 -7.83 1.87 3.97
CA GLN A 4 -8.73 0.74 4.25
C GLN A 4 -8.81 -0.15 3.02
N PHE A 5 -8.54 -1.44 3.19
CA PHE A 5 -8.64 -2.45 2.15
C PHE A 5 -9.76 -3.42 2.49
N HIS A 6 -10.73 -3.58 1.60
CA HIS A 6 -11.91 -4.41 1.85
C HIS A 6 -11.70 -5.78 1.21
N ILE A 7 -11.65 -6.82 2.03
CA ILE A 7 -11.35 -8.21 1.62
C ILE A 7 -12.37 -9.13 2.28
N ASP A 8 -13.20 -9.82 1.48
CA ASP A 8 -14.16 -10.82 1.96
C ASP A 8 -15.07 -10.37 3.12
N GLY A 9 -15.45 -9.08 3.12
CA GLY A 9 -16.28 -8.48 4.16
C GLY A 9 -15.52 -8.01 5.42
N GLU A 10 -14.19 -8.15 5.44
CA GLU A 10 -13.32 -7.57 6.46
C GLU A 10 -12.56 -6.34 5.94
N ILE A 11 -12.12 -5.47 6.86
CA ILE A 11 -11.41 -4.21 6.54
C ILE A 11 -9.98 -4.27 7.08
N TYR A 12 -9.00 -4.45 6.21
CA TYR A 12 -7.59 -4.38 6.61
C TYR A 12 -7.12 -2.93 6.63
N ILE A 13 -6.25 -2.61 7.58
CA ILE A 13 -5.72 -1.25 7.74
C ILE A 13 -4.32 -1.19 7.15
N GLY A 14 -4.14 -0.33 6.16
CA GLY A 14 -2.84 -0.02 5.57
C GLY A 14 -2.25 1.24 6.16
N GLU A 15 -0.99 1.20 6.59
CA GLU A 15 -0.26 2.37 7.06
C GLU A 15 1.05 2.56 6.32
N THR A 16 1.32 3.80 5.94
CA THR A 16 2.58 4.16 5.30
C THR A 16 3.60 4.61 6.32
N ILE A 17 4.84 4.16 6.19
CA ILE A 17 5.95 4.62 7.02
C ILE A 17 6.42 6.00 6.51
N PRO A 18 6.55 7.03 7.36
CA PRO A 18 7.12 8.32 6.97
C PRO A 18 8.51 8.15 6.35
N GLY A 19 8.75 8.81 5.22
CA GLY A 19 10.02 8.71 4.50
C GLY A 19 10.21 7.42 3.69
N ALA A 20 9.25 6.52 3.66
CA ALA A 20 9.33 5.28 2.86
C ALA A 20 8.09 5.05 1.99
N ALA A 21 8.32 4.40 0.85
CA ALA A 21 7.24 3.95 -0.03
C ALA A 21 6.51 2.72 0.53
N ARG A 22 7.09 2.01 1.50
CA ARG A 22 6.52 0.80 2.12
C ARG A 22 5.15 1.04 2.75
N MET A 23 4.23 0.11 2.50
CA MET A 23 2.93 -0.02 3.16
C MET A 23 2.99 -1.17 4.17
N ARG A 24 2.50 -0.97 5.39
CA ARG A 24 2.29 -2.02 6.39
C ARG A 24 0.80 -2.31 6.50
N ILE A 25 0.42 -3.56 6.58
CA ILE A 25 -0.98 -3.99 6.63
C ILE A 25 -1.23 -4.66 7.97
N PHE A 26 -2.32 -4.28 8.61
CA PHE A 26 -2.72 -4.74 9.93
C PHE A 26 -4.12 -5.33 9.90
N HIS A 27 -4.34 -6.32 10.76
CA HIS A 27 -5.62 -7.00 10.91
C HIS A 27 -6.61 -6.10 11.69
N PRO A 28 -7.85 -5.91 11.20
CA PRO A 28 -8.80 -4.91 11.73
C PRO A 28 -9.07 -4.99 13.22
N ARG A 29 -9.29 -6.22 13.71
CA ARG A 29 -9.84 -6.44 15.06
C ARG A 29 -8.77 -6.55 16.13
N THR A 30 -7.56 -6.90 15.74
CA THR A 30 -6.48 -7.28 16.66
C THR A 30 -5.32 -6.31 16.61
N ASP A 31 -5.35 -5.36 15.66
CA ASP A 31 -4.27 -4.43 15.35
C ASP A 31 -2.91 -5.13 15.11
N ARG A 32 -2.96 -6.42 14.77
CA ARG A 32 -1.76 -7.21 14.54
C ARG A 32 -1.25 -6.93 13.15
N PHE A 33 0.05 -6.68 13.05
CA PHE A 33 0.75 -6.62 11.78
C PHE A 33 0.59 -7.95 11.04
N VAL A 34 0.29 -7.89 9.74
CA VAL A 34 0.07 -9.04 8.86
C VAL A 34 1.21 -9.15 7.85
N VAL A 35 1.46 -8.07 7.10
CA VAL A 35 2.43 -8.06 6.00
C VAL A 35 2.85 -6.64 5.66
N ALA A 36 4.01 -6.48 5.03
CA ALA A 36 4.41 -5.24 4.38
C ALA A 36 4.45 -5.41 2.86
N PHE A 37 4.21 -4.31 2.14
CA PHE A 37 4.36 -4.25 0.69
C PHE A 37 5.33 -3.13 0.32
N ASP A 38 6.32 -3.49 -0.49
CA ASP A 38 7.28 -2.58 -1.08
C ASP A 38 6.91 -2.34 -2.54
N PRO A 39 6.26 -1.21 -2.87
CA PRO A 39 5.96 -0.91 -4.25
C PRO A 39 7.23 -0.55 -5.02
N ASP A 40 7.32 -0.99 -6.28
CA ASP A 40 8.27 -0.41 -7.22
C ASP A 40 7.75 0.97 -7.64
N VAL A 41 8.31 2.02 -7.04
CA VAL A 41 7.90 3.41 -7.26
C VAL A 41 8.00 3.82 -8.73
N HIS A 42 8.93 3.26 -9.50
CA HIS A 42 9.04 3.55 -10.94
C HIS A 42 7.85 2.96 -11.70
N SER A 43 7.48 1.71 -11.39
CA SER A 43 6.32 1.04 -12.01
C SER A 43 4.99 1.75 -11.72
N LEU A 44 4.86 2.41 -10.56
CA LEU A 44 3.61 3.07 -10.14
C LEU A 44 3.16 4.17 -11.11
N ARG A 45 4.10 4.80 -11.84
CA ARG A 45 3.81 5.82 -12.86
C ARG A 45 3.42 5.23 -14.22
N GLY A 46 3.68 3.95 -14.46
CA GLY A 46 3.41 3.27 -15.73
C GLY A 46 2.05 2.57 -15.78
N ASN A 47 1.86 1.72 -16.80
CA ASN A 47 0.60 0.98 -16.99
C ASN A 47 0.52 -0.33 -16.20
N ARG A 48 1.64 -0.80 -15.64
CA ARG A 48 1.74 -2.07 -14.90
C ARG A 48 2.40 -1.80 -13.55
N PRO A 49 1.64 -1.36 -12.53
CA PRO A 49 2.19 -1.18 -11.19
C PRO A 49 2.57 -2.53 -10.60
N SER A 50 3.68 -2.58 -9.89
CA SER A 50 4.22 -3.79 -9.27
C SER A 50 4.92 -3.49 -7.95
N GLY A 51 5.33 -4.54 -7.26
CA GLY A 51 6.08 -4.47 -6.02
C GLY A 51 6.37 -5.85 -5.47
N SER A 52 6.70 -5.92 -4.18
CA SER A 52 6.96 -7.18 -3.51
C SER A 52 6.38 -7.19 -2.10
N TRP A 53 5.90 -8.36 -1.68
CA TRP A 53 5.53 -8.61 -0.29
C TRP A 53 6.80 -8.81 0.55
N ALA A 54 6.80 -8.25 1.76
CA ALA A 54 7.90 -8.33 2.72
C ALA A 54 7.34 -8.57 4.13
N ASN A 55 8.15 -9.17 5.00
CA ASN A 55 7.82 -9.39 6.42
C ASN A 55 6.47 -10.11 6.63
N ILE A 56 6.13 -11.05 5.75
CA ILE A 56 4.89 -11.82 5.80
C ILE A 56 4.82 -12.58 7.13
N GLN A 57 3.77 -12.37 7.92
CA GLN A 57 3.62 -13.10 9.17
C GLN A 57 3.32 -14.59 8.92
N PRO A 58 3.80 -15.49 9.81
CA PRO A 58 3.39 -16.89 9.79
C PRO A 58 1.86 -16.99 9.78
N HIS A 59 1.31 -17.85 8.93
CA HIS A 59 -0.14 -18.03 8.72
C HIS A 59 -0.86 -16.96 7.90
N THR A 60 -0.14 -16.02 7.28
CA THR A 60 -0.76 -15.15 6.26
C THR A 60 -1.11 -16.00 5.03
N ASP A 61 -2.39 -16.01 4.65
CA ASP A 61 -2.88 -16.75 3.48
C ASP A 61 -2.42 -16.09 2.18
N LEU A 62 -2.03 -16.89 1.19
CA LEU A 62 -1.69 -16.43 -0.16
C LEU A 62 -2.90 -15.77 -0.83
N ALA A 63 -4.10 -16.33 -0.66
CA ALA A 63 -5.31 -15.77 -1.26
C ALA A 63 -5.62 -14.35 -0.74
N LEU A 64 -5.32 -14.10 0.54
CA LEU A 64 -5.40 -12.76 1.13
C LEU A 64 -4.42 -11.80 0.45
N LEU A 65 -3.17 -12.23 0.23
CA LEU A 65 -2.15 -11.40 -0.43
C LEU A 65 -2.54 -11.06 -1.88
N GLU A 66 -3.00 -12.04 -2.65
CA GLU A 66 -3.45 -11.82 -4.03
C GLU A 66 -4.61 -10.82 -4.10
N THR A 67 -5.55 -10.91 -3.16
CA THR A 67 -6.70 -9.99 -3.11
C THR A 67 -6.32 -8.59 -2.64
N LEU A 68 -5.34 -8.48 -1.73
CA LEU A 68 -4.81 -7.20 -1.27
C LEU A 68 -4.01 -6.46 -2.34
N GLU A 69 -3.28 -7.17 -3.20
CA GLU A 69 -2.27 -6.60 -4.08
C GLU A 69 -2.80 -5.44 -4.94
N ALA A 70 -3.92 -5.64 -5.62
CA ALA A 70 -4.50 -4.62 -6.51
C ALA A 70 -4.90 -3.35 -5.74
N GLN A 71 -5.46 -3.50 -4.54
CA GLN A 71 -5.89 -2.36 -3.72
C GLN A 71 -4.68 -1.61 -3.14
N VAL A 72 -3.65 -2.33 -2.69
CA VAL A 72 -2.42 -1.74 -2.17
C VAL A 72 -1.67 -0.98 -3.27
N LEU A 73 -1.55 -1.54 -4.47
CA LEU A 73 -0.93 -0.86 -5.61
C LEU A 73 -1.70 0.40 -6.00
N SER A 74 -3.04 0.33 -6.00
CA SER A 74 -3.90 1.49 -6.26
C SER A 74 -3.67 2.60 -5.22
N ALA A 75 -3.63 2.26 -3.93
CA ALA A 75 -3.37 3.20 -2.84
C ALA A 75 -1.97 3.84 -2.96
N CYS A 76 -0.95 3.04 -3.25
CA CYS A 76 0.41 3.53 -3.47
C CYS A 76 0.50 4.48 -4.67
N ARG A 77 -0.17 4.16 -5.79
CA ARG A 77 -0.24 5.04 -6.96
C ARG A 77 -0.95 6.35 -6.67
N ALA A 78 -2.10 6.30 -6.00
CA ALA A 78 -2.84 7.50 -5.61
C ALA A 78 -2.01 8.41 -4.69
N ARG A 79 -1.29 7.81 -3.74
CA ARG A 79 -0.37 8.54 -2.86
C ARG A 79 0.75 9.23 -3.64
N LEU A 80 1.40 8.52 -4.57
CA LEU A 80 2.47 9.09 -5.39
C LEU A 80 1.98 10.27 -6.22
N ARG A 81 0.81 10.14 -6.86
CA ARG A 81 0.17 11.24 -7.59
C ARG A 81 -0.07 12.46 -6.71
N ASN A 82 -0.59 12.27 -5.49
CA ASN A 82 -0.81 13.38 -4.57
C ASN A 82 0.49 14.10 -4.19
N TYR A 83 1.60 13.36 -4.02
CA TYR A 83 2.92 13.97 -3.79
C TYR A 83 3.44 14.72 -5.02
N ASP A 84 3.33 14.13 -6.21
CA ASP A 84 3.75 14.76 -7.47
C ASP A 84 2.92 16.05 -7.73
N GLU A 85 1.61 16.04 -7.48
CA GLU A 85 0.73 17.21 -7.60
C GLU A 85 1.05 18.30 -6.56
N ALA A 86 1.36 17.92 -5.31
CA ALA A 86 1.75 18.86 -4.26
C ALA A 86 3.08 19.56 -4.62
N ASN A 87 4.09 18.81 -5.03
CA ASN A 87 5.41 19.34 -5.39
C ASN A 87 5.36 20.16 -6.68
N GLY A 88 4.56 19.73 -7.67
CA GLY A 88 4.37 20.47 -8.92
C GLY A 88 3.69 21.84 -8.74
N ARG A 89 2.87 22.00 -7.70
CA ARG A 89 2.30 23.30 -7.29
C ARG A 89 3.31 24.18 -6.57
N THR A 90 4.21 23.58 -5.77
CA THR A 90 5.25 24.32 -5.03
C THR A 90 6.29 24.99 -5.93
N HIS A 91 6.52 24.47 -7.14
CA HIS A 91 7.51 25.04 -8.09
C HIS A 91 6.95 26.07 -9.08
N ARG A 92 5.67 26.49 -8.95
CA ARG A 92 5.05 27.54 -9.78
C ARG A 92 4.87 28.87 -9.05
N ILE A 93 5.93 29.39 -8.43
CA ILE A 93 5.95 30.71 -7.78
C ILE A 93 7.17 31.48 -8.28
#